data_AF-D9WKD3-F1
#
_entry.id   AF-D9WKD3-F1
#
_cell.length_a   1.000
_cell.length_b   1.000
_cell.length_c   1.000
_cell.angle_alpha   90.00
_cell.angle_beta   90.00
_cell.angle_gamma   90.00
#
_symmetry.space_group_name_H-M   'P 1'
#
loop_
_entity.id
_entity.type
_entity.pdbx_description
1 polymer ?
#
loop_
_entity_poly.entity_id
_entity_poly.type
_entity_poly.pdbx_seq_one_letter_code
_entity_poly.pdbx_strand_id
1 'polypeptide(L)'
;MSLPTVGTPHYRPVARGDRDETLLSPKEAGCGEGSDTHPVSYVPGTVRVHRPPAPPEDRMSTQPDHSYDPVPPQPTATPEALRAAVAQVAPGSLAAFDAERAEAVQQARAEVSAAPLRSFTGQWSVNVAIARHPARANRLRELETLASSSDDIVQAREAIAEIGRILDAAFAEAGLKRGDA
;
A
#
# COMPACT_ATOMS: atom_id res chain seq x y z
N MET A 1 30.15 -9.93 7.53
CA MET A 1 29.38 -8.79 6.99
C MET A 1 28.07 -9.37 6.48
N SER A 2 27.06 -9.45 7.35
CA SER A 2 25.77 -10.08 7.04
C SER A 2 24.81 -9.02 6.52
N LEU A 3 24.23 -9.25 5.35
CA LEU A 3 23.13 -8.44 4.82
C LEU A 3 21.83 -8.77 5.57
N PRO A 4 20.95 -7.79 5.84
CA PRO A 4 19.64 -8.07 6.39
C PRO A 4 18.74 -8.71 5.33
N THR A 5 18.19 -9.88 5.66
CA THR A 5 17.12 -10.54 4.90
C THR A 5 15.91 -9.62 4.81
N VAL A 6 15.64 -9.10 3.62
CA VAL A 6 14.36 -8.46 3.30
C VAL A 6 13.28 -9.54 3.41
N GLY A 7 12.40 -9.38 4.39
CA GLY A 7 11.30 -10.31 4.63
C GLY A 7 10.42 -10.42 3.40
N THR A 8 10.27 -11.65 2.89
CA THR A 8 9.28 -12.03 1.89
C THR A 8 7.89 -11.64 2.40
N PRO A 9 7.08 -10.88 1.66
CA PRO A 9 5.70 -10.64 2.06
C PRO A 9 4.93 -11.96 1.92
N HIS A 10 4.67 -12.61 3.05
CA HIS A 10 3.73 -13.72 3.12
C HIS A 10 2.30 -13.17 3.03
N TYR A 11 1.84 -12.88 1.81
CA TYR A 11 0.42 -12.68 1.58
C TYR A 11 -0.28 -14.05 1.69
N ARG A 12 -1.00 -14.28 2.79
CA ARG A 12 -1.81 -15.47 3.01
C ARG A 12 -3.28 -15.11 2.73
N PRO A 13 -3.97 -15.78 1.79
CA PRO A 13 -5.38 -15.52 1.57
C PRO A 13 -6.21 -15.95 2.79
N VAL A 14 -7.09 -15.06 3.24
CA VAL A 14 -8.05 -15.29 4.32
C VAL A 14 -9.09 -16.31 3.88
N ALA A 15 -9.14 -17.46 4.56
CA ALA A 15 -10.22 -18.41 4.41
C ALA A 15 -11.55 -17.76 4.80
N ARG A 16 -12.54 -17.85 3.90
CA ARG A 16 -13.91 -17.35 4.07
C ARG A 16 -14.62 -18.16 5.17
N GLY A 17 -14.51 -17.69 6.41
CA GLY A 17 -15.23 -18.23 7.56
C GLY A 17 -16.62 -17.61 7.70
N ASP A 18 -17.60 -18.50 7.76
CA ASP A 18 -19.03 -18.30 8.03
C ASP A 18 -19.25 -17.37 9.24
N ARG A 19 -20.09 -16.33 9.09
CA ARG A 19 -20.45 -15.42 10.18
C ARG A 19 -21.91 -15.59 10.54
N ASP A 20 -22.10 -16.20 11.71
CA ASP A 20 -23.33 -16.17 12.49
C ASP A 20 -23.48 -14.75 13.09
N GLU A 21 -24.45 -13.99 12.59
CA GLU A 21 -24.75 -12.64 13.07
C GLU A 21 -25.62 -12.72 14.33
N THR A 22 -25.00 -12.52 15.48
CA THR A 22 -25.71 -12.02 16.67
C THR A 22 -24.77 -11.08 17.39
N LEU A 23 -25.19 -9.81 17.53
CA LEU A 23 -24.98 -8.89 18.67
C LEU A 23 -25.44 -7.49 18.20
N LEU A 24 -26.61 -7.02 18.66
CA LEU A 24 -26.76 -6.21 19.88
C LEU A 24 -26.28 -4.76 19.69
N SER A 25 -27.24 -3.86 19.50
CA SER A 25 -27.07 -2.40 19.52
C SER A 25 -26.55 -1.89 20.87
N PRO A 26 -25.73 -0.83 20.85
CA PRO A 26 -25.69 0.13 21.96
C PRO A 26 -26.08 1.54 21.52
N LYS A 27 -26.66 2.25 22.49
CA LYS A 27 -27.27 3.58 22.40
C LYS A 27 -26.25 4.72 22.27
N GLU A 28 -26.63 5.68 21.44
CA GLU A 28 -26.13 7.05 21.37
C GLU A 28 -26.30 7.80 22.71
N ALA A 29 -25.21 8.40 23.20
CA ALA A 29 -25.22 9.44 24.23
C ALA A 29 -24.43 10.63 23.70
N GLY A 30 -25.12 11.76 23.54
CA GLY A 30 -24.62 12.95 22.87
C GLY A 30 -24.05 14.03 23.81
N CYS A 31 -23.44 14.99 23.13
CA CYS A 31 -23.23 16.41 23.39
C CYS A 31 -22.73 16.88 24.77
N GLY A 32 -21.58 17.57 24.72
CA GLY A 32 -21.12 18.51 25.73
C GLY A 32 -20.14 19.52 25.14
N GLU A 33 -20.67 20.58 24.52
CA GLU A 33 -19.95 21.82 24.19
C GLU A 33 -19.58 22.58 25.47
N GLY A 34 -18.41 23.23 25.46
CA GLY A 34 -17.95 24.07 26.56
C GLY A 34 -16.63 24.76 26.23
N SER A 35 -16.70 25.79 25.38
CA SER A 35 -15.63 26.76 25.17
C SER A 35 -15.22 27.41 26.48
N ASP A 36 -13.92 27.55 26.72
CA ASP A 36 -13.44 28.63 27.58
C ASP A 36 -12.20 29.30 26.98
N THR A 37 -12.28 30.62 26.90
CA THR A 37 -11.50 31.47 26.01
C THR A 37 -10.41 32.16 26.82
N HIS A 38 -9.14 31.94 26.47
CA HIS A 38 -8.00 32.65 27.08
C HIS A 38 -7.82 34.03 26.44
N PRO A 39 -7.68 35.13 27.21
CA PRO A 39 -7.16 36.37 26.68
C PRO A 39 -5.62 36.40 26.74
N VAL A 40 -5.01 36.32 25.56
CA VAL A 40 -3.58 36.58 25.32
C VAL A 40 -3.36 38.10 25.34
N SER A 41 -2.50 38.60 26.23
CA SER A 41 -2.03 39.98 26.23
C SER A 41 -0.70 40.07 25.46
N TYR A 42 -0.73 40.73 24.30
CA TYR A 42 0.41 40.99 23.43
C TYR A 42 0.82 42.47 23.58
N VAL A 43 2.11 42.70 23.87
CA VAL A 43 2.70 44.04 23.96
C VAL A 43 3.65 44.24 22.76
N PRO A 44 3.52 45.32 21.97
CA PRO A 44 4.28 45.50 20.74
C PRO A 44 5.68 46.06 21.01
N GLY A 45 6.70 45.23 20.79
CA GLY A 45 8.11 45.65 20.73
C GLY A 45 8.58 45.76 19.29
N THR A 46 9.08 46.92 18.90
CA THR A 46 9.51 47.28 17.54
C THR A 46 10.61 46.37 16.99
N VAL A 47 10.35 45.90 15.77
CA VAL A 47 11.24 45.14 14.89
C VAL A 47 12.51 45.93 14.55
N ARG A 48 13.69 45.37 14.82
CA ARG A 48 14.94 45.76 14.17
C ARG A 48 15.41 44.57 13.33
N VAL A 49 15.06 44.55 12.05
CA VAL A 49 15.58 43.56 11.09
C VAL A 49 17.05 43.88 10.86
N HIS A 50 17.95 43.26 11.63
CA HIS A 50 19.35 43.19 11.25
C HIS A 50 19.47 42.08 10.21
N ARG A 51 19.60 42.45 8.94
CA ARG A 51 19.90 41.49 7.86
C ARG A 51 21.29 40.89 8.12
N PRO A 52 21.44 39.57 8.30
CA PRO A 52 22.75 38.92 8.32
C PRO A 52 23.36 38.94 6.90
N PRO A 53 24.70 39.02 6.76
CA PRO A 53 25.34 38.90 5.45
C PRO A 53 25.09 37.50 4.88
N ALA A 54 24.84 37.43 3.57
CA ALA A 54 24.57 36.18 2.88
C ALA A 54 25.74 35.19 3.03
N PRO A 55 25.48 33.90 3.31
CA PRO A 55 26.52 32.87 3.25
C PRO A 55 27.00 32.71 1.79
N PRO A 56 28.25 32.27 1.55
CA PRO A 56 28.73 32.00 0.20
C PRO A 56 27.85 30.94 -0.45
N GLU A 57 27.32 31.29 -1.62
CA GLU A 57 26.51 30.45 -2.48
C GLU A 57 27.36 29.31 -3.03
N ASP A 58 27.43 28.21 -2.29
CA ASP A 58 27.83 26.92 -2.84
C ASP A 58 27.00 25.79 -2.21
N ARG A 59 25.78 25.65 -2.75
CA ARG A 59 25.04 24.39 -2.96
C ARG A 59 23.67 24.71 -3.54
N MET A 60 23.66 25.03 -4.83
CA MET A 60 22.61 24.47 -5.69
C MET A 60 22.86 22.96 -5.75
N SER A 61 22.52 22.25 -4.67
CA SER A 61 21.96 20.92 -4.86
C SER A 61 20.57 21.19 -5.42
N THR A 62 20.49 21.34 -6.74
CA THR A 62 19.33 20.86 -7.48
C THR A 62 19.11 19.44 -6.99
N GLN A 63 18.21 19.26 -6.00
CA GLN A 63 17.61 17.96 -5.79
C GLN A 63 17.11 17.57 -7.18
N PRO A 64 17.52 16.42 -7.72
CA PRO A 64 16.96 15.97 -8.98
C PRO A 64 15.46 15.99 -8.78
N ASP A 65 14.81 16.90 -9.50
CA ASP A 65 13.38 16.89 -9.76
C ASP A 65 13.07 15.43 -10.02
N HIS A 66 12.40 14.77 -9.06
CA HIS A 66 12.15 13.34 -9.12
C HIS A 66 11.39 13.14 -10.41
N SER A 67 12.16 12.76 -11.42
CA SER A 67 11.75 12.91 -12.79
C SER A 67 10.48 12.10 -12.89
N TYR A 68 9.49 12.68 -13.55
CA TYR A 68 8.22 12.05 -13.88
C TYR A 68 8.54 10.83 -14.78
N ASP A 69 9.17 9.81 -14.21
CA ASP A 69 9.44 8.56 -14.89
C ASP A 69 8.05 7.98 -15.10
N PRO A 70 7.63 7.85 -16.37
CA PRO A 70 6.28 7.40 -16.66
C PRO A 70 6.05 6.06 -15.97
N VAL A 71 5.00 5.99 -15.16
CA VAL A 71 4.60 4.73 -14.53
C VAL A 71 4.44 3.70 -15.64
N PRO A 72 5.14 2.54 -15.58
CA PRO A 72 4.98 1.50 -16.57
C PRO A 72 3.51 1.12 -16.75
N PRO A 73 3.03 0.91 -17.99
CA PRO A 73 1.65 0.52 -18.21
C PRO A 73 1.35 -0.83 -17.53
N GLN A 74 0.07 -1.06 -17.22
CA GLN A 74 -0.34 -2.34 -16.67
C GLN A 74 -0.13 -3.42 -17.73
N PRO A 75 0.57 -4.53 -17.43
CA PRO A 75 0.75 -5.61 -18.39
C PRO A 75 -0.57 -6.35 -18.65
N THR A 76 -0.64 -7.04 -19.78
CA THR A 76 -1.68 -8.04 -20.02
C THR A 76 -1.60 -9.15 -18.95
N ALA A 77 -2.74 -9.69 -18.53
CA ALA A 77 -2.83 -10.76 -17.54
C ALA A 77 -2.42 -12.15 -18.11
N THR A 78 -1.24 -12.23 -18.73
CA THR A 78 -0.61 -13.48 -19.13
C THR A 78 0.62 -13.77 -18.26
N PRO A 79 0.95 -15.03 -17.95
CA PRO A 79 2.08 -15.37 -17.11
C PRO A 79 3.41 -14.77 -17.60
N GLU A 80 3.64 -14.72 -18.91
CA GLU A 80 4.87 -14.20 -19.51
C GLU A 80 4.97 -12.67 -19.37
N ALA A 81 3.89 -11.95 -19.66
CA ALA A 81 3.86 -10.49 -19.54
C ALA A 81 3.98 -10.06 -18.07
N LEU A 82 3.30 -10.77 -17.16
CA LEU A 82 3.41 -10.53 -15.73
C LEU A 82 4.82 -10.80 -15.22
N ARG A 83 5.47 -11.90 -15.63
CA ARG A 83 6.85 -12.20 -15.24
C ARG A 83 7.82 -11.10 -15.67
N ALA A 84 7.69 -10.61 -16.91
CA ALA A 84 8.51 -9.53 -17.42
C ALA A 84 8.30 -8.23 -16.62
N ALA A 85 7.06 -7.90 -16.28
CA ALA A 85 6.75 -6.74 -15.44
C ALA A 85 7.33 -6.90 -14.03
N VAL A 86 7.17 -8.08 -13.40
CA VAL A 86 7.74 -8.38 -12.06
C VAL A 86 9.27 -8.22 -12.08
N ALA A 87 9.96 -8.67 -13.12
CA ALA A 87 11.40 -8.49 -13.24
C ALA A 87 11.82 -7.02 -13.24
N GLN A 88 10.98 -6.13 -13.78
CA GLN A 88 11.22 -4.69 -13.84
C GLN A 88 10.87 -3.98 -12.52
N VAL A 89 9.70 -4.25 -11.95
CA VAL A 89 9.15 -3.46 -10.82
C VAL A 89 9.42 -4.07 -9.45
N ALA A 90 9.63 -5.38 -9.37
CA ALA A 90 9.80 -6.12 -8.12
C ALA A 90 10.69 -7.36 -8.32
N PRO A 91 11.97 -7.21 -8.69
CA PRO A 91 12.85 -8.33 -9.04
C PRO A 91 13.02 -9.35 -7.90
N GLY A 92 12.94 -8.91 -6.64
CA GLY A 92 12.97 -9.81 -5.48
C GLY A 92 11.79 -10.77 -5.39
N SER A 93 10.69 -10.51 -6.10
CA SER A 93 9.48 -11.33 -6.10
C SER A 93 9.46 -12.38 -7.23
N LEU A 94 10.47 -12.42 -8.11
CA LEU A 94 10.50 -13.36 -9.25
C LEU A 94 10.49 -14.83 -8.82
N ALA A 95 11.23 -15.18 -7.76
CA ALA A 95 11.26 -16.56 -7.28
C ALA A 95 9.88 -17.01 -6.74
N ALA A 96 9.17 -16.12 -6.04
CA ALA A 96 7.82 -16.37 -5.56
C ALA A 96 6.83 -16.53 -6.73
N PHE A 97 6.91 -15.62 -7.72
CA PHE A 97 6.11 -15.70 -8.95
C PHE A 97 6.24 -17.06 -9.64
N ASP A 98 7.47 -17.56 -9.78
CA ASP A 98 7.76 -18.81 -10.46
C ASP A 98 7.26 -20.03 -9.69
N ALA A 99 7.42 -20.02 -8.37
CA ALA A 99 6.93 -21.07 -7.50
C ALA A 99 5.40 -21.14 -7.54
N GLU A 100 4.70 -20.01 -7.39
CA GLU A 100 3.24 -19.94 -7.45
C GLU A 100 2.70 -20.30 -8.84
N ARG A 101 3.41 -19.91 -9.92
CA ARG A 101 3.06 -20.33 -11.28
C ARG A 101 3.12 -21.86 -11.40
N ALA A 102 4.18 -22.48 -10.90
CA ALA A 102 4.32 -23.93 -10.93
C ALA A 102 3.21 -24.62 -10.14
N GLU A 103 2.89 -24.12 -8.95
CA GLU A 103 1.78 -24.61 -8.12
C GLU A 103 0.44 -24.50 -8.84
N ALA A 104 0.12 -23.33 -9.40
CA ALA A 104 -1.12 -23.10 -10.14
C ALA A 104 -1.26 -24.03 -11.35
N VAL A 105 -0.17 -24.33 -12.06
CA VAL A 105 -0.16 -25.31 -13.17
C VAL A 105 -0.45 -26.72 -12.67
N GLN A 106 0.15 -27.12 -11.55
CA GLN A 106 -0.11 -28.44 -10.97
C GLN A 106 -1.56 -28.57 -10.51
N GLN A 107 -2.08 -27.56 -9.82
CA GLN A 107 -3.46 -27.54 -9.36
C GLN A 107 -4.45 -27.57 -10.53
N ALA A 108 -4.20 -26.77 -11.57
CA ALA A 108 -5.03 -26.74 -12.77
C ALA A 108 -5.12 -28.11 -13.45
N ARG A 109 -4.02 -28.88 -13.45
CA ARG A 109 -4.00 -30.26 -13.98
C ARG A 109 -4.74 -31.23 -13.06
N ALA A 110 -4.52 -31.14 -11.76
CA ALA A 110 -5.15 -32.02 -10.77
C ALA A 110 -6.68 -31.87 -10.76
N GLU A 111 -7.16 -30.63 -10.90
CA GLU A 111 -8.59 -30.32 -10.92
C GLU A 111 -9.22 -30.34 -12.32
N VAL A 112 -8.40 -30.47 -13.38
CA VAL A 112 -8.82 -30.30 -14.78
C VAL A 112 -9.58 -28.97 -14.97
N SER A 113 -9.03 -27.91 -14.39
CA SER A 113 -9.67 -26.60 -14.29
C SER A 113 -8.68 -25.49 -14.60
N ALA A 114 -9.10 -24.50 -15.38
CA ALA A 114 -8.30 -23.30 -15.62
C ALA A 114 -8.42 -22.27 -14.48
N ALA A 115 -9.25 -22.51 -13.46
CA ALA A 115 -9.47 -21.56 -12.37
C ALA A 115 -8.17 -21.21 -11.58
N PRO A 116 -7.31 -22.18 -11.20
CA PRO A 116 -6.08 -21.85 -10.48
C PRO A 116 -5.15 -20.92 -11.25
N LEU A 117 -5.03 -21.11 -12.57
CA LEU A 117 -4.24 -20.23 -13.43
C LEU A 117 -4.86 -18.83 -13.55
N ARG A 118 -6.19 -18.71 -13.60
CA ARG A 118 -6.85 -17.41 -13.63
C ARG A 118 -6.63 -16.64 -12.33
N SER A 119 -6.81 -17.28 -11.18
CA SER A 119 -6.52 -16.68 -9.87
C SER A 119 -5.07 -16.25 -9.76
N PHE A 120 -4.12 -17.11 -10.18
CA PHE A 120 -2.71 -16.76 -10.25
C PHE A 120 -2.46 -15.48 -11.07
N THR A 121 -2.97 -15.43 -12.31
CA THR A 121 -2.80 -14.23 -13.15
C THR A 121 -3.49 -13.00 -12.57
N GLY A 122 -4.64 -13.17 -11.90
CA GLY A 122 -5.38 -12.09 -11.26
C GLY A 122 -4.59 -11.49 -10.10
N GLN A 123 -4.16 -12.33 -9.16
CA GLN A 123 -3.35 -11.92 -8.00
C GLN A 123 -2.08 -11.18 -8.44
N TRP A 124 -1.33 -11.73 -9.40
CA TRP A 124 -0.10 -11.10 -9.85
C TRP A 124 -0.32 -9.83 -10.67
N SER A 125 -1.46 -9.68 -11.34
CA SER A 125 -1.84 -8.43 -11.98
C SER A 125 -2.04 -7.31 -10.94
N VAL A 126 -2.69 -7.61 -9.80
CA VAL A 126 -2.84 -6.66 -8.69
C VAL A 126 -1.50 -6.33 -8.05
N ASN A 127 -0.65 -7.34 -7.80
CA ASN A 127 0.69 -7.13 -7.25
C ASN A 127 1.53 -6.20 -8.14
N VAL A 128 1.53 -6.41 -9.45
CA VAL A 128 2.22 -5.53 -10.42
C VAL A 128 1.59 -4.14 -10.43
N ALA A 129 0.26 -4.04 -10.38
CA ALA A 129 -0.45 -2.77 -10.33
C ALA A 129 -0.06 -1.94 -9.10
N ILE A 130 0.28 -2.56 -7.96
CA ILE A 130 0.81 -1.87 -6.79
C ILE A 130 2.30 -1.52 -6.98
N ALA A 131 3.11 -2.51 -7.36
CA ALA A 131 4.56 -2.38 -7.40
C ALA A 131 5.07 -1.36 -8.42
N ARG A 132 4.34 -1.15 -9.53
CA ARG A 132 4.66 -0.10 -10.52
C ARG A 132 4.56 1.32 -9.98
N HIS A 133 3.93 1.53 -8.81
CA HIS A 133 3.86 2.82 -8.10
C HIS A 133 4.63 2.73 -6.77
N PRO A 134 5.94 3.03 -6.73
CA PRO A 134 6.76 2.83 -5.54
C PRO A 134 6.24 3.55 -4.29
N ALA A 135 5.70 4.76 -4.45
CA ALA A 135 5.09 5.51 -3.34
C ALA A 135 3.86 4.79 -2.75
N ARG A 136 3.01 4.22 -3.62
CA ARG A 136 1.83 3.44 -3.19
C ARG A 136 2.25 2.16 -2.48
N ALA A 137 3.25 1.45 -3.01
CA ALA A 137 3.79 0.23 -2.40
C ALA A 137 4.44 0.50 -1.03
N ASN A 138 5.16 1.62 -0.88
CA ASN A 138 5.70 2.04 0.41
C ASN A 138 4.59 2.35 1.40
N ARG A 139 3.59 3.13 0.98
CA ARG A 139 2.45 3.49 1.81
C ARG A 139 1.67 2.26 2.28
N LEU A 140 1.47 1.29 1.40
CA LEU A 140 0.82 0.02 1.75
C LEU A 140 1.57 -0.69 2.90
N ARG A 141 2.89 -0.83 2.80
CA ARG A 141 3.71 -1.49 3.83
C ARG A 141 3.67 -0.77 5.18
N GLU A 142 3.69 0.57 5.16
CA GLU A 142 3.53 1.38 6.37
C GLU A 142 2.18 1.13 7.04
N LEU A 143 1.10 1.11 6.26
CA LEU A 143 -0.25 0.89 6.75
C LEU A 143 -0.44 -0.54 7.27
N GLU A 144 0.11 -1.54 6.60
CA GLU A 144 0.09 -2.93 7.07
C GLU A 144 0.80 -3.07 8.41
N THR A 145 1.96 -2.42 8.55
CA THR A 145 2.70 -2.37 9.82
C THR A 145 1.83 -1.73 10.90
N LEU A 146 1.29 -0.53 10.63
CA LEU A 146 0.42 0.21 11.56
C LEU A 146 -0.82 -0.61 11.97
N ALA A 147 -1.50 -1.24 11.01
CA ALA A 147 -2.68 -2.05 11.27
C ALA A 147 -2.36 -3.28 12.14
N SER A 148 -1.16 -3.85 12.00
CA SER A 148 -0.74 -5.03 12.77
C SER A 148 -0.20 -4.72 14.17
N SER A 149 0.36 -3.52 14.39
CA SER A 149 1.08 -3.18 15.61
C SER A 149 0.43 -2.08 16.45
N SER A 150 -0.67 -1.49 16.01
CA SER A 150 -1.35 -0.41 16.73
C SER A 150 -2.22 -0.95 17.87
N ASP A 151 -2.00 -0.45 19.08
CA ASP A 151 -2.90 -0.66 20.23
C ASP A 151 -4.15 0.24 20.16
N ASP A 152 -4.14 1.24 19.30
CA ASP A 152 -5.28 2.11 19.02
C ASP A 152 -6.14 1.51 17.90
N ILE A 153 -7.35 1.09 18.26
CA ILE A 153 -8.32 0.49 17.35
C ILE A 153 -8.82 1.46 16.28
N VAL A 154 -8.88 2.77 16.57
CA VAL A 154 -9.31 3.78 15.60
C VAL A 154 -8.24 3.91 14.51
N GLN A 155 -6.99 4.08 14.90
CA GLN A 155 -5.86 4.12 13.97
C GLN A 155 -5.72 2.83 13.15
N ALA A 156 -5.90 1.65 13.78
CA ALA A 156 -5.87 0.38 13.06
C ALA A 156 -6.99 0.30 12.00
N ARG A 157 -8.20 0.74 12.33
CA ARG A 157 -9.33 0.76 11.38
C ARG A 157 -9.12 1.73 10.23
N GLU A 158 -8.58 2.92 10.50
CA GLU A 158 -8.23 3.90 9.47
C GLU A 158 -7.15 3.35 8.53
N ALA A 159 -6.15 2.67 9.09
CA ALA A 159 -5.11 2.02 8.30
C ALA A 159 -5.69 0.95 7.37
N ILE A 160 -6.56 0.07 7.89
CA ILE A 160 -7.27 -0.95 7.11
C ILE A 160 -8.13 -0.33 6.00
N ALA A 161 -8.82 0.79 6.29
CA ALA A 161 -9.64 1.48 5.30
C ALA A 161 -8.79 2.08 4.15
N GLU A 162 -7.62 2.64 4.47
CA GLU A 162 -6.66 3.13 3.48
C GLU A 162 -6.06 1.99 2.65
N ILE A 163 -5.68 0.86 3.28
CA ILE A 163 -5.25 -0.36 2.58
C ILE A 163 -6.32 -0.79 1.57
N GLY A 164 -7.59 -0.81 1.99
CA GLY A 164 -8.72 -1.11 1.12
C GLY A 164 -8.76 -0.21 -0.12
N ARG A 165 -8.58 1.10 0.05
CA ARG A 165 -8.54 2.07 -1.08
C ARG A 165 -7.36 1.84 -2.02
N ILE A 166 -6.18 1.53 -1.49
CA ILE A 166 -5.00 1.17 -2.29
C ILE A 166 -5.29 -0.09 -3.12
N LEU A 167 -5.86 -1.12 -2.50
CA LEU A 167 -6.21 -2.35 -3.18
C LEU A 167 -7.27 -2.12 -4.25
N ASP A 168 -8.31 -1.32 -3.98
CA ASP A 168 -9.35 -1.00 -4.99
C ASP A 168 -8.77 -0.32 -6.22
N ALA A 169 -7.86 0.64 -6.03
CA ALA A 169 -7.16 1.27 -7.14
C ALA A 169 -6.33 0.25 -7.94
N ALA A 170 -5.64 -0.67 -7.27
CA ALA A 170 -4.87 -1.72 -7.92
C ALA A 170 -5.74 -2.73 -8.68
N PHE A 171 -6.89 -3.13 -8.12
CA PHE A 171 -7.87 -3.99 -8.81
C PHE A 171 -8.41 -3.31 -10.07
N ALA A 172 -8.77 -2.03 -9.98
CA ALA A 172 -9.25 -1.25 -11.13
C ALA A 172 -8.18 -1.15 -12.23
N GLU A 173 -6.94 -0.89 -11.86
CA GLU A 173 -5.81 -0.86 -12.80
C GLU A 173 -5.54 -2.22 -13.44
N ALA A 174 -5.71 -3.32 -12.69
CA ALA A 174 -5.60 -4.69 -13.18
C ALA A 174 -6.79 -5.16 -14.05
N GLY A 175 -7.86 -4.36 -14.14
CA GLY A 175 -9.08 -4.72 -14.87
C GLY A 175 -9.92 -5.79 -14.17
N LEU A 176 -9.80 -5.92 -12.85
CA LEU A 176 -10.45 -6.96 -12.04
C LEU A 176 -11.47 -6.34 -11.08
N LYS A 177 -12.50 -7.10 -10.69
CA LYS A 177 -13.37 -6.74 -9.57
C LYS A 177 -12.82 -7.33 -8.28
N ARG A 178 -13.10 -6.68 -7.15
CA ARG A 178 -12.76 -7.18 -5.82
C ARG A 178 -13.49 -8.52 -5.60
N GLY A 179 -12.73 -9.62 -5.54
CA GLY A 179 -13.25 -10.99 -5.45
C GLY A 179 -12.95 -11.90 -6.66
N ASP A 180 -12.37 -11.36 -7.74
CA ASP A 180 -11.95 -12.14 -8.92
C ASP A 180 -10.54 -12.75 -8.79
N ALA A 181 -9.74 -12.29 -7.81
CA ALA A 181 -8.39 -12.78 -7.52
C ALA A 181 -8.40 -13.86 -6.44
#